data_AF-A0AAU7QF65-F1
#
_entry.id   AF-A0AAU7QF65-F1
#
_cell.length_a   1.000
_cell.length_b   1.000
_cell.length_c   1.000
_cell.angle_alpha   90.00
_cell.angle_beta   90.00
_cell.angle_gamma   90.00
#
_symmetry.space_group_name_H-M   'P 1'
#
loop_
_entity.id
_entity.type
_entity.pdbx_description
1 polymer ?
#
loop_
_entity_poly.entity_id
_entity_poly.type
_entity_poly.pdbx_seq_one_letter_code
_entity_poly.pdbx_strand_id
1 'polypeptide(L)' 'MNTFRKLSGDVNKKLEAGERSSLERWFDSVVDVPIEDLAVEDICRAIRQKNLYRSFNAKSLVFDKEKSFGRRVL' A
#
# COMPACT_ATOMS: atom_id res chain seq x y z
N MET A 1 -8.34 -10.06 3.64
CA MET A 1 -7.13 -9.23 3.48
C MET A 1 -7.31 -8.19 2.40
N ASN A 2 -7.12 -6.93 2.79
CA ASN A 2 -6.94 -5.80 1.88
C ASN A 2 -5.45 -5.70 1.52
N THR A 3 -5.16 -5.40 0.27
CA THR A 3 -3.82 -5.14 -0.27
C THR A 3 -3.83 -3.78 -0.96
N PHE A 4 -2.66 -3.20 -1.23
CA PHE A 4 -2.58 -1.98 -2.02
C PHE A 4 -3.22 -2.13 -3.39
N ARG A 5 -3.12 -3.30 -4.04
CA ARG A 5 -3.82 -3.58 -5.31
C ARG A 5 -5.34 -3.39 -5.19
N LYS A 6 -5.95 -3.93 -4.14
CA LYS A 6 -7.41 -3.83 -3.91
C LYS A 6 -7.84 -2.40 -3.55
N LEU A 7 -7.02 -1.71 -2.78
CA LEU A 7 -7.30 -0.33 -2.33
C LEU A 7 -7.04 0.71 -3.41
N SER A 8 -6.01 0.52 -4.25
CA SER A 8 -5.65 1.45 -5.31
C SER A 8 -6.62 1.39 -6.50
N GLY A 9 -7.42 0.31 -6.62
CA GLY A 9 -8.46 0.14 -7.63
C GLY A 9 -7.95 0.30 -9.06
N ASP A 10 -7.32 -0.72 -9.63
CA ASP A 10 -6.88 -0.78 -11.05
C ASP A 10 -6.20 0.48 -11.61
N VAL A 11 -5.61 1.34 -10.76
CA VAL A 11 -4.74 2.46 -11.16
C VAL A 11 -3.38 1.96 -11.68
N ASN A 12 -3.28 0.67 -12.02
CA ASN A 12 -2.29 0.19 -12.96
C ASN A 12 -2.65 0.74 -14.36
N LYS A 13 -2.42 2.04 -14.56
CA LYS A 13 -1.72 2.41 -15.79
C LYS A 13 -0.48 1.54 -15.79
N LYS A 14 -0.43 0.53 -16.65
CA LYS A 14 0.80 -0.19 -16.98
C LYS A 14 1.86 0.89 -17.13
N LEU A 15 2.73 1.03 -16.14
CA LEU A 15 3.89 1.89 -16.25
C LEU A 15 4.76 1.17 -17.27
N GLU A 16 4.81 1.76 -18.46
CA GLU A 16 5.57 1.28 -19.61
C GLU A 16 6.96 0.84 -19.17
N ALA A 17 7.50 -0.17 -19.85
CA ALA A 17 8.73 -0.88 -19.50
C ALA A 17 10.02 -0.03 -19.67
N GLY A 18 10.08 1.12 -19.02
CA GLY A 18 11.26 1.97 -18.86
C GLY A 18 11.98 1.74 -17.53
N GLU A 19 12.93 2.63 -17.21
CA GLU A 19 13.62 2.64 -15.92
C GLU A 19 12.63 2.86 -14.78
N ARG A 20 12.22 1.77 -14.12
CA ARG A 20 11.44 1.87 -12.88
C ARG A 20 12.28 2.55 -11.83
N SER A 21 11.74 3.64 -11.27
CA SER A 21 12.29 4.32 -10.12
C SER A 21 12.40 3.36 -8.93
N SER A 22 13.28 3.69 -7.98
CA SER A 22 13.42 2.94 -6.72
C SER A 22 12.09 2.84 -5.96
N LEU A 23 11.20 3.81 -6.16
CA LEU A 23 9.88 3.84 -5.53
C LEU A 23 8.87 2.91 -6.21
N GLU A 24 8.86 2.85 -7.54
CA GLU A 24 8.00 1.92 -8.28
C GLU A 24 8.40 0.47 -8.02
N ARG A 25 9.70 0.18 -7.96
CA ARG A 25 10.19 -1.17 -7.59
C ARG A 25 9.78 -1.56 -6.18
N TRP A 26 9.89 -0.62 -5.24
CA TRP A 26 9.39 -0.84 -3.89
C TRP A 26 7.88 -1.11 -3.91
N PHE A 27 7.09 -0.30 -4.62
CA PHE A 27 5.64 -0.50 -4.70
C PHE A 27 5.27 -1.86 -5.30
N ASP A 28 5.89 -2.26 -6.41
CA ASP A 28 5.71 -3.59 -7.02
C ASP A 28 6.00 -4.72 -6.02
N SER A 29 6.96 -4.53 -5.12
CA SER A 29 7.29 -5.54 -4.09
C SER A 29 6.27 -5.63 -2.96
N VAL A 30 5.51 -4.56 -2.70
CA VAL A 30 4.55 -4.48 -1.58
C VAL A 30 3.08 -4.44 -2.01
N VAL A 31 2.80 -4.30 -3.31
CA VAL A 31 1.44 -4.05 -3.83
C VAL A 31 0.47 -5.20 -3.56
N ASP A 32 0.99 -6.41 -3.55
CA ASP A 32 0.27 -7.65 -3.30
C ASP A 32 0.39 -8.15 -1.85
N VAL A 33 1.19 -7.45 -1.03
CA VAL A 33 1.34 -7.76 0.39
C VAL A 33 0.08 -7.30 1.13
N PRO A 34 -0.51 -8.15 1.99
CA PRO A 34 -1.60 -7.75 2.86
C PRO A 34 -1.22 -6.57 3.76
N ILE A 35 -2.12 -5.61 3.95
CA ILE A 35 -1.84 -4.41 4.76
C ILE A 35 -1.46 -4.79 6.20
N GLU A 36 -2.08 -5.84 6.72
CA GLU A 36 -1.78 -6.45 8.02
C GLU A 36 -0.34 -6.96 8.17
N ASP A 37 0.30 -7.32 7.06
CA ASP A 37 1.65 -7.88 7.02
C ASP A 37 2.72 -6.88 6.55
N LEU A 38 2.31 -5.71 6.04
CA LEU A 38 3.24 -4.63 5.70
C LEU A 38 4.03 -4.16 6.93
N ALA A 39 5.32 -3.88 6.74
CA ALA A 39 6.11 -3.25 7.77
C ALA A 39 5.61 -1.82 8.03
N VAL A 40 5.86 -1.32 9.24
CA VAL A 40 5.51 0.07 9.60
C VAL A 40 6.22 1.05 8.65
N GLU A 41 7.44 0.73 8.22
CA GLU A 41 8.18 1.53 7.24
C GLU A 41 7.45 1.63 5.90
N ASP A 42 6.91 0.51 5.38
CA ASP A 42 6.18 0.49 4.11
C ASP A 42 4.90 1.32 4.18
N ILE A 43 4.19 1.23 5.30
CA ILE A 43 2.99 2.05 5.56
C ILE A 43 3.37 3.53 5.62
N CYS A 44 4.44 3.88 6.33
CA CYS A 44 4.92 5.25 6.41
C CYS A 44 5.36 5.77 5.03
N ARG A 45 6.04 4.93 4.24
CA ARG A 45 6.47 5.26 2.89
C ARG A 45 5.26 5.50 1.99
N ALA A 46 4.24 4.63 2.02
CA ALA A 46 2.99 4.81 1.29
C ALA A 46 2.29 6.13 1.64
N ILE A 47 2.23 6.49 2.93
CA ILE A 47 1.63 7.74 3.40
C ILE A 47 2.43 8.96 2.91
N ARG A 48 3.76 8.91 2.94
CA ARG A 48 4.62 10.01 2.44
C ARG A 48 4.47 10.20 0.93
N GLN A 49 4.20 9.14 0.17
CA GLN A 49 3.99 9.18 -1.28
C GLN A 49 2.59 9.66 -1.70
N LYS A 50 1.94 10.48 -0.87
CA LYS A 50 0.57 11.01 -1.03
C LYS A 50 0.24 11.55 -2.44
N ASN A 51 1.24 11.92 -3.23
CA ASN A 51 1.10 12.44 -4.59
C ASN A 51 1.13 11.36 -5.69
N LEU A 52 1.68 10.18 -5.44
CA LEU A 52 1.78 9.12 -6.45
C LEU A 52 0.49 8.30 -6.58
N TYR A 53 -0.33 8.28 -5.52
CA TYR A 53 -1.53 7.47 -5.44
C TYR A 53 -2.67 8.26 -4.81
N ARG A 54 -3.37 9.04 -5.63
CA ARG A 54 -4.54 9.85 -5.25
C ARG A 54 -5.66 9.04 -4.56
N SER A 55 -5.65 7.72 -4.74
CA SER A 55 -6.65 6.79 -4.21
C SER A 55 -6.41 6.34 -2.76
N PHE A 56 -5.23 6.58 -2.17
CA PHE A 56 -4.97 6.16 -0.79
C PHE A 56 -5.40 7.22 0.23
N ASN A 57 -6.48 6.94 0.96
CA ASN A 57 -6.78 7.67 2.18
C ASN A 57 -5.95 7.09 3.33
N ALA A 58 -4.95 7.84 3.80
CA ALA A 58 -4.08 7.44 4.90
C ALA A 58 -4.87 6.98 6.16
N LYS A 59 -6.05 7.57 6.42
CA LYS A 59 -6.92 7.14 7.52
C LYS A 59 -7.45 5.72 7.33
N SER A 60 -7.79 5.34 6.09
CA SER A 60 -8.27 4.00 5.77
C SER A 60 -7.17 2.94 5.94
N LEU A 61 -5.94 3.28 5.56
CA LEU A 61 -4.79 2.36 5.66
C LEU A 61 -4.43 2.07 7.12
N VAL A 62 -4.41 3.11 7.96
CA VAL A 62 -4.19 2.99 9.40
C VAL A 62 -5.33 2.21 10.05
N PHE A 63 -6.57 2.51 9.70
CA PHE A 63 -7.74 1.79 10.22
C PHE A 63 -7.75 0.30 9.85
N ASP A 64 -7.36 -0.06 8.61
CA ASP A 64 -7.23 -1.47 8.20
C ASP A 64 -6.10 -2.19 8.96
N LYS A 65 -4.99 -1.50 9.25
CA LYS A 65 -3.90 -2.04 10.09
C LYS A 65 -4.38 -2.25 11.52
N GLU A 66 -5.05 -1.27 12.12
CA GLU A 66 -5.60 -1.34 13.49
C GLU A 66 -6.66 -2.43 13.64
N LYS A 67 -7.60 -2.56 12.69
CA LYS A 67 -8.59 -3.65 12.67
C LYS A 67 -7.97 -5.04 12.61
N SER A 68 -6.78 -5.15 12.03
CA SER A 68 -6.04 -6.42 11.90
C SER A 68 -5.30 -6.74 13.19
N PHE A 69 -4.74 -5.74 13.87
CA PHE A 69 -4.17 -5.90 15.21
C PHE A 69 -5.24 -6.21 16.27
N GLY A 70 -6.37 -5.51 16.24
CA GLY A 70 -7.47 -5.70 17.20
C GLY A 70 -8.16 -7.07 17.07
N ARG A 71 -8.02 -7.76 15.94
CA ARG A 71 -8.53 -9.12 15.74
C ARG A 71 -7.56 -10.23 16.16
N ARG A 72 -6.32 -9.89 16.50
CA ARG A 72 -5.27 -10.87 16.88
C ARG A 72 -5.20 -11.13 18.40
N VAL A 73 -6.16 -10.60 19.17
CA VAL A 73 -6.19 -10.67 20.66
C VAL A 73 -7.48 -11.34 21.21
N LEU A 74 -8.15 -12.20 20.43
CA LEU A 74 -9.22 -13.07 20.92
C LEU A 74 -9.00 -14.51 20.44
#